data_AF-A0A965LNA2-F1
#
_entry.id   AF-A0A965LNA2-F1
#
_cell.length_a   1.000
_cell.length_b   1.000
_cell.length_c   1.000
_cell.angle_alpha   90.00
_cell.angle_beta   90.00
_cell.angle_gamma   90.00
#
_symmetry.space_group_name_H-M   'P 1'
#
loop_
_entity.id
_entity.type
_entity.pdbx_description
1 polymer ?
#
loop_
_entity_poly.entity_id
_entity_poly.type
_entity_poly.pdbx_seq_one_letter_code
_entity_poly.pdbx_strand_id
1 'polypeptide(L)'
;MTNRDTLTFVAEAISLRLDDQTRRALLRLQQTGLSQSEAVRRAVLDAAQALNEPTRLAAEFAALDADPKDRAEMKRLAEYMEMLGE
;
A
#
# COMPACT_ATOMS: atom_id res chain seq x y z
N MET A 1 40.08 -20.05 8.35
CA MET A 1 38.72 -19.99 7.78
C MET A 1 37.85 -19.20 8.74
N THR A 2 37.56 -17.95 8.39
CA THR A 2 36.81 -17.03 9.25
C THR A 2 35.33 -17.36 9.14
N ASN A 3 34.74 -17.82 10.24
CA ASN A 3 33.34 -18.21 10.33
C ASN A 3 32.46 -16.96 10.16
N ARG A 4 31.85 -16.81 8.98
CA ARG A 4 30.94 -15.72 8.62
C ARG A 4 29.54 -16.27 8.34
N ASP A 5 28.90 -16.95 9.29
CA ASP A 5 27.53 -17.43 9.05
C ASP A 5 26.66 -17.50 10.31
N THR A 6 26.63 -16.43 11.09
CA THR A 6 25.50 -16.16 12.00
C THR A 6 25.04 -14.72 11.85
N LEU A 7 24.53 -14.37 10.66
CA LEU A 7 23.55 -13.29 10.54
C LEU A 7 22.21 -13.80 11.10
N THR A 8 22.19 -14.10 12.39
CA THR A 8 20.93 -14.31 13.11
C THR A 8 20.25 -12.95 13.12
N PHE A 9 19.22 -12.75 12.30
CA PHE A 9 18.31 -11.62 12.44
C PHE A 9 17.78 -11.66 13.88
N VAL A 10 18.35 -10.87 14.78
CA VAL A 10 17.81 -10.72 16.12
C VAL A 10 16.54 -9.90 15.95
N ALA A 11 15.39 -10.58 15.98
CA ALA A 11 14.12 -9.91 16.07
C ALA A 11 14.11 -9.12 17.38
N GLU A 12 14.19 -7.80 17.29
CA GLU A 12 14.09 -6.93 18.46
C GLU A 12 12.64 -6.99 18.99
N ALA A 13 12.49 -7.42 20.24
CA ALA A 13 11.19 -7.46 20.88
C ALA A 13 10.83 -6.05 21.39
N ILE A 14 9.68 -5.54 20.95
CA ILE A 14 9.16 -4.24 21.36
C ILE A 14 7.96 -4.47 22.29
N SER A 15 7.94 -3.77 23.42
CA SER A 15 6.78 -3.74 24.32
C SER A 15 5.89 -2.54 23.98
N LEU A 16 4.60 -2.78 23.77
CA LEU A 16 3.65 -1.77 23.31
C LEU A 16 2.36 -1.85 24.13
N ARG A 17 1.79 -0.70 24.50
CA ARG A 17 0.48 -0.62 25.17
C ARG A 17 -0.63 -0.53 24.15
N LEU A 18 -1.57 -1.46 24.19
CA LEU A 18 -2.73 -1.51 23.30
C LEU A 18 -3.94 -0.95 24.03
N ASP A 19 -4.70 -0.08 23.37
CA ASP A 19 -6.07 0.21 23.80
C ASP A 19 -7.02 -0.94 23.42
N ASP A 20 -8.27 -0.86 23.88
CA ASP A 20 -9.25 -1.91 23.64
C ASP A 20 -9.56 -2.12 22.14
N GLN A 21 -9.53 -1.04 21.35
CA GLN A 21 -9.81 -1.11 19.92
C GLN A 21 -8.68 -1.84 19.19
N THR A 22 -7.43 -1.47 19.47
CA THR A 22 -6.24 -2.06 18.88
C THR A 22 -6.10 -3.52 19.31
N ARG A 23 -6.42 -3.85 20.57
CA ARG A 23 -6.48 -5.24 21.04
C ARG A 23 -7.50 -6.06 20.24
N ARG A 24 -8.70 -5.53 20.01
CA ARG A 24 -9.74 -6.22 19.21
C ARG A 24 -9.32 -6.39 17.74
N ALA A 25 -8.72 -5.37 17.15
CA ALA A 25 -8.21 -5.44 15.78
C ALA A 25 -7.11 -6.51 15.65
N LEU A 26 -6.17 -6.55 16.61
CA LEU A 26 -5.12 -7.55 16.64
C LEU A 26 -5.68 -8.98 16.77
N LEU A 27 -6.69 -9.18 17.62
CA LEU A 27 -7.37 -10.48 17.74
C LEU A 27 -8.03 -10.91 16.43
N ARG A 28 -8.67 -9.99 15.70
CA ARG A 28 -9.26 -10.28 14.38
C ARG A 28 -8.19 -10.70 13.37
N LEU A 29 -7.04 -10.03 13.38
CA LEU A 29 -5.92 -10.42 12.52
C LEU A 29 -5.37 -11.80 12.89
N GLN A 30 -5.36 -12.18 14.18
CA GLN A 30 -4.92 -13.51 14.59
C GLN A 30 -5.92 -14.62 14.25
N GLN A 31 -7.23 -14.30 14.18
CA GLN A 31 -8.27 -15.25 13.77
C GLN A 31 -8.10 -15.75 12.33
N THR A 32 -7.31 -15.07 11.50
CA THR A 32 -6.95 -15.55 10.15
C THR A 32 -5.82 -16.59 10.16
N GLY A 33 -5.33 -16.96 11.35
CA GLY A 33 -4.24 -17.93 11.53
C GLY A 33 -2.86 -17.30 11.72
N LEU A 34 -2.76 -15.97 11.73
CA LEU A 34 -1.50 -15.26 11.96
C LEU A 34 -1.09 -15.31 13.44
N SER A 35 0.20 -15.53 13.70
CA SER A 35 0.77 -15.28 15.01
C SER A 35 0.69 -13.78 15.37
N GLN A 36 0.86 -13.45 16.66
CA GLN A 36 0.85 -12.05 17.09
C GLN A 36 1.90 -11.20 16.36
N SER A 37 3.13 -11.72 16.24
CA SER A 37 4.22 -11.02 15.56
C SER A 37 3.95 -10.85 14.07
N GLU A 38 3.33 -11.83 13.40
CA GLU A 38 2.94 -11.73 12.00
C GLU A 38 1.81 -10.73 11.78
N ALA A 39 0.80 -10.74 12.65
CA ALA A 39 -0.31 -9.79 12.61
C ALA A 39 0.18 -8.34 12.79
N VAL A 40 1.07 -8.10 13.76
CA VAL A 40 1.68 -6.78 13.98
C VAL A 40 2.55 -6.37 12.80
N ARG A 41 3.42 -7.28 12.32
CA ARG A 41 4.26 -7.01 11.15
C ARG A 41 3.42 -6.63 9.94
N ARG A 42 2.37 -7.40 9.66
CA ARG A 42 1.47 -7.17 8.52
C ARG A 42 0.80 -5.81 8.64
N ALA A 43 0.23 -5.49 9.80
CA ALA A 43 -0.44 -4.21 10.02
C ALA A 43 0.50 -3.01 9.83
N VAL A 44 1.74 -3.08 10.31
CA VAL A 44 2.74 -2.00 10.14
C VAL A 44 3.15 -1.83 8.68
N LEU A 45 3.41 -2.94 7.97
CA LEU A 45 3.77 -2.88 6.55
C LEU A 45 2.63 -2.35 5.69
N ASP A 46 1.40 -2.80 5.95
CA ASP A 46 0.21 -2.34 5.23
C ASP A 46 -0.03 -0.85 5.47
N ALA A 47 0.13 -0.37 6.71
CA ALA A 47 0.03 1.06 7.03
C ALA A 47 1.14 1.87 6.33
N ALA A 48 2.38 1.38 6.31
CA ALA A 48 3.48 2.03 5.61
C ALA A 48 3.25 2.08 4.08
N GLN A 49 2.66 1.03 3.50
CA GLN A 49 2.28 1.01 2.09
C GLN A 49 1.15 2.00 1.80
N ALA A 50 0.13 2.06 2.65
CA ALA A 50 -1.00 2.98 2.51
C ALA A 50 -0.56 4.46 2.54
N LEU A 51 0.51 4.80 3.27
CA LEU A 51 1.09 6.15 3.24
C LEU A 51 1.71 6.51 1.87
N ASN A 52 2.17 5.52 1.10
CA ASN A 52 2.79 5.71 -0.21
C ASN A 52 1.80 5.58 -1.38
N GLU A 53 0.61 5.01 -1.15
CA GLU A 53 -0.40 4.85 -2.18
C GLU A 53 -0.84 6.14 -2.88
N PRO A 54 -1.06 7.28 -2.20
CA PRO A 54 -1.47 8.51 -2.87
C PRO A 54 -0.43 8.99 -3.89
N THR A 55 0.85 8.86 -3.55
CA THR A 55 1.97 9.22 -4.44
C THR A 55 2.10 8.22 -5.58
N ARG A 56 1.87 6.93 -5.31
CA ARG A 56 1.91 5.89 -6.33
C ARG A 56 0.75 6.03 -7.32
N LEU A 57 -0.47 6.24 -6.87
CA LEU A 57 -1.64 6.46 -7.73
C LEU A 57 -1.46 7.74 -8.55
N ALA A 58 -0.99 8.83 -7.95
CA ALA A 58 -0.71 10.07 -8.69
C ALA A 58 0.39 9.87 -9.75
N ALA A 59 1.44 9.09 -9.45
CA ALA A 59 2.48 8.76 -10.41
C ALA A 59 1.98 7.83 -11.53
N GLU A 60 1.12 6.85 -11.21
CA GLU A 60 0.47 5.97 -12.20
C GLU A 60 -0.47 6.76 -13.12
N PHE A 61 -1.27 7.68 -12.58
CA PHE A 61 -2.10 8.59 -13.38
C PHE A 61 -1.27 9.53 -14.25
N ALA A 62 -0.18 10.11 -13.72
CA ALA A 62 0.71 10.96 -14.50
C ALA A 62 1.42 10.20 -15.63
N ALA A 63 1.74 8.91 -15.42
CA ALA A 63 2.33 8.06 -16.45
C ALA A 63 1.31 7.68 -17.54
N LEU A 64 0.04 7.46 -17.17
CA LEU A 64 -1.05 7.19 -18.11
C LEU A 64 -1.45 8.45 -18.91
N ASP A 65 -1.49 9.63 -18.27
CA ASP A 65 -1.85 10.92 -18.91
C ASP A 65 -0.72 11.50 -19.80
N ALA A 66 0.49 10.93 -19.69
CA ALA A 66 1.64 11.38 -20.46
C ALA A 66 1.64 10.91 -21.93
N ASP A 67 0.78 9.96 -22.34
CA ASP A 67 0.72 9.53 -23.74
C ASP A 67 0.06 10.63 -24.61
N PRO A 68 0.80 11.25 -25.55
CA PRO A 68 0.24 12.29 -26.40
C PRO A 68 -0.90 11.81 -27.30
N LYS A 69 -0.97 10.51 -27.62
CA LYS A 69 -2.07 9.92 -28.39
C LYS A 69 -3.33 9.85 -27.55
N ASP A 70 -3.22 9.41 -26.31
CA ASP A 70 -4.37 9.30 -25.40
C ASP A 70 -4.98 10.68 -25.13
N ARG A 71 -4.16 11.71 -24.95
CA ARG A 71 -4.67 13.10 -24.83
C ARG A 71 -5.36 13.61 -26.09
N ALA A 72 -4.85 13.24 -27.28
CA ALA A 72 -5.47 13.61 -28.54
C ALA A 72 -6.80 12.88 -28.76
N GLU A 73 -6.90 11.62 -28.35
CA GLU A 73 -8.14 10.84 -28.40
C GLU A 73 -9.17 11.36 -27.41
N MET A 74 -8.78 11.65 -26.16
CA MET A 74 -9.65 12.26 -25.15
C MET A 74 -10.20 13.62 -25.59
N LYS A 75 -9.38 14.44 -26.27
CA LYS A 75 -9.83 15.71 -26.85
C LYS A 75 -10.89 15.51 -27.94
N ARG A 76 -10.67 14.57 -28.86
CA ARG A 76 -11.65 14.23 -29.91
C ARG A 76 -12.95 13.68 -29.31
N LEU A 77 -12.85 12.89 -28.24
CA LEU A 77 -14.01 12.35 -27.53
C LEU A 77 -14.82 13.48 -26.88
N ALA A 78 -14.15 14.46 -26.24
CA ALA A 78 -14.80 15.61 -25.64
C ALA A 78 -15.52 16.49 -26.69
N GLU A 79 -14.85 16.78 -27.82
CA GLU A 79 -15.45 17.50 -28.95
C GLU A 79 -16.67 16.76 -29.53
N TYR A 80 -16.61 15.42 -29.59
CA TYR A 80 -17.74 14.59 -30.04
C TYR A 80 -18.91 14.59 -29.05
N MET A 81 -18.64 14.54 -27.74
CA MET A 81 -19.68 14.61 -26.70
C MET A 81 -20.37 15.97 -26.66
N GLU A 82 -19.64 17.05 -26.91
CA GLU A 82 -20.17 18.40 -27.02
C GLU A 82 -21.11 18.54 -28.24
N MET A 83 -20.69 17.99 -29.39
CA MET A 83 -21.51 17.96 -30.61
C MET A 83 -22.80 17.12 -30.48
N LEU A 84 -22.81 16.10 -29.62
CA LEU A 84 -24.02 15.29 -29.34
C LEU A 84 -24.96 15.94 -28.31
N GLY A 85 -24.50 16.96 -27.59
CA GLY A 85 -25.26 17.68 -26.58
C GLY A 85 -25.99 18.93 -27.09
N GLU A 86 -25.69 19.36 -28.33
CA GLU A 86 -26.44 20.37 -29.10
C GLU A 86 -27.48 19.71 -30.04
#